data_AF-A0AAE1B7J8-F1
#
_entry.id   AF-A0AAE1B7J8-F1
#
_cell.length_a   1.000
_cell.length_b   1.000
_cell.length_c   1.000
_cell.angle_alpha   90.00
_cell.angle_beta   90.00
_cell.angle_gamma   90.00
#
_symmetry.space_group_name_H-M   'P 1'
#
loop_
_entity.id
_entity.type
_entity.pdbx_description
1 polymer ?
#
loop_
_entity_poly.entity_id
_entity_poly.type
_entity_poly.pdbx_seq_one_letter_code
_entity_poly.pdbx_strand_id
1 'polypeptide(L)'
;MQQSPAPGPQMMSPVKDINTVNMCRAGQETVHDIVSRAQDVFTMLGAKNMQLPNNVTFHGPQYGEQKAKLDEQLRQVNLNFRKLRAFYTKINETCEQIELPLDQELIPYVGQEMPRSQPYSDSYYYVQEQHRDMVEQVRLKNQQLKEVIDNMRSIIWETNTMITMRK
;
A
#
# COMPACT_ATOMS: atom_id res chain seq x y z
N MET A 1 -22.14 -21.64 41.59
CA MET A 1 -22.30 -20.90 40.33
C MET A 1 -21.16 -19.89 40.22
N GLN A 2 -20.01 -20.31 39.70
CA GLN A 2 -18.82 -19.45 39.50
C GLN A 2 -18.93 -18.83 38.10
N GLN A 3 -19.10 -17.52 37.98
CA GLN A 3 -19.08 -16.81 36.69
C GLN A 3 -17.63 -16.55 36.28
N SER A 4 -17.25 -17.05 35.11
CA SER A 4 -16.00 -16.72 34.42
C SER A 4 -15.99 -15.25 33.97
N PRO A 5 -14.85 -14.55 34.00
CA PRO A 5 -14.77 -13.18 33.51
C PRO A 5 -14.81 -13.17 31.97
N ALA A 6 -15.56 -12.24 31.40
CA ALA A 6 -15.66 -12.02 29.97
C ALA A 6 -14.30 -11.62 29.36
N PRO A 7 -13.99 -12.05 28.11
CA PRO A 7 -12.77 -11.62 27.43
C PRO A 7 -12.86 -10.11 27.14
N GLY A 8 -11.89 -9.35 27.64
CA GLY A 8 -11.77 -7.92 27.38
C GLY A 8 -11.54 -7.61 25.89
N PRO A 9 -11.84 -6.38 25.44
CA PRO A 9 -11.67 -5.99 24.04
C PRO A 9 -10.21 -6.17 23.62
N GLN A 10 -9.98 -6.99 22.61
CA GLN A 10 -8.66 -7.21 22.03
C GLN A 10 -8.20 -5.91 21.35
N MET A 11 -7.27 -5.20 21.99
CA MET A 11 -6.59 -4.07 21.34
C MET A 11 -5.88 -4.57 20.08
N MET A 12 -6.33 -4.13 18.90
CA MET A 12 -5.58 -4.31 17.66
C MET A 12 -4.21 -3.65 17.81
N SER A 13 -3.15 -4.41 17.55
CA SER A 13 -1.77 -3.94 17.69
C SER A 13 -1.36 -3.13 16.45
N PRO A 14 -0.81 -1.91 16.60
CA PRO A 14 -0.42 -1.05 15.47
C PRO A 14 0.66 -1.66 14.56
N VAL A 15 1.37 -2.69 15.03
CA VAL A 15 2.32 -3.47 14.21
C VAL A 15 1.60 -4.28 13.13
N LYS A 16 0.37 -4.73 13.40
CA LYS A 16 -0.45 -5.45 12.41
C LYS A 16 -0.93 -4.51 11.32
N ASP A 17 -1.29 -3.27 11.65
CA ASP A 17 -1.77 -2.29 10.67
C ASP A 17 -0.66 -1.87 9.68
N ILE A 18 0.56 -1.65 10.17
CA ILE A 18 1.73 -1.38 9.31
C ILE A 18 2.00 -2.58 8.38
N ASN A 19 1.75 -3.81 8.85
CA ASN A 19 1.88 -5.01 8.03
C ASN A 19 0.85 -5.03 6.90
N THR A 20 -0.42 -4.71 7.20
CA THR A 20 -1.51 -4.67 6.20
C THR A 20 -1.27 -3.62 5.13
N VAL A 21 -0.89 -2.39 5.51
CA VAL A 21 -0.59 -1.31 4.54
C VAL A 21 0.54 -1.73 3.59
N ASN A 22 1.60 -2.35 4.13
CA ASN A 22 2.70 -2.87 3.31
C ASN A 22 2.24 -4.00 2.38
N MET A 23 1.36 -4.89 2.84
CA MET A 23 0.76 -5.93 2.00
C MET A 23 -0.12 -5.34 0.89
N CYS A 24 -0.92 -4.30 1.17
CA CYS A 24 -1.72 -3.60 0.17
C CYS A 24 -0.82 -2.97 -0.91
N ARG A 25 0.27 -2.31 -0.50
CA ARG A 25 1.26 -1.74 -1.43
C ARG A 25 1.92 -2.80 -2.31
N ALA A 26 2.36 -3.91 -1.71
CA ALA A 26 2.93 -5.03 -2.44
C ALA A 26 1.92 -5.70 -3.39
N GLY A 27 0.64 -5.76 -2.99
CA GLY A 27 -0.47 -6.21 -3.83
C GLY A 27 -0.67 -5.32 -5.04
N GLN A 28 -0.69 -4.00 -4.85
CA GLN A 28 -0.78 -3.01 -5.93
C GLN A 28 0.39 -3.13 -6.92
N GLU A 29 1.62 -3.22 -6.42
CA GLU A 29 2.81 -3.44 -7.27
C GLU A 29 2.68 -4.73 -8.09
N THR A 30 2.13 -5.79 -7.49
CA THR A 30 1.87 -7.07 -8.19
C THR A 30 0.82 -6.91 -9.30
N VAL A 31 -0.26 -6.14 -9.07
CA VAL A 31 -1.26 -5.83 -10.10
C VAL A 31 -0.62 -5.07 -11.26
N HIS A 32 0.19 -4.06 -10.96
CA HIS A 32 0.90 -3.30 -11.99
C HIS A 32 1.83 -4.20 -12.82
N ASP A 33 2.58 -5.09 -12.18
CA ASP A 33 3.45 -6.05 -12.88
C ASP A 33 2.63 -7.02 -13.77
N ILE A 34 1.47 -7.49 -13.32
CA ILE A 34 0.57 -8.31 -14.16
C ILE A 34 0.16 -7.54 -15.42
N VAL A 35 -0.30 -6.29 -15.27
CA VAL A 35 -0.75 -5.47 -16.39
C VAL A 35 0.39 -5.21 -17.37
N SER A 36 1.57 -4.83 -16.86
CA SER A 36 2.76 -4.59 -17.68
C SER A 36 3.15 -5.85 -18.48
N ARG A 37 3.21 -7.02 -17.81
CA ARG A 37 3.55 -8.28 -18.49
C ARG A 37 2.48 -8.72 -19.48
N ALA A 38 1.20 -8.49 -19.19
CA ALA A 38 0.13 -8.79 -20.13
C ALA A 38 0.27 -7.92 -21.39
N GLN A 39 0.58 -6.64 -21.25
CA GLN A 39 0.87 -5.76 -22.38
C GLN A 39 2.08 -6.25 -23.19
N ASP A 40 3.15 -6.71 -22.53
CA ASP A 40 4.30 -7.31 -23.21
C ASP A 40 3.93 -8.59 -23.96
N VAL A 41 3.12 -9.46 -23.36
CA VAL A 41 2.60 -10.67 -24.01
C VAL A 41 1.83 -10.33 -25.28
N PHE A 42 0.89 -9.38 -25.22
CA PHE A 42 0.14 -8.94 -26.39
C PHE A 42 1.03 -8.26 -27.45
N THR A 43 2.05 -7.51 -27.02
CA THR A 43 3.02 -6.90 -27.92
C THR A 43 3.83 -7.97 -28.63
N MET A 44 4.32 -9.00 -27.93
CA MET A 44 5.07 -10.11 -28.52
C MET A 44 4.21 -10.93 -29.50
N LEU A 45 2.94 -11.15 -29.18
CA LEU A 45 1.99 -11.87 -30.04
C LEU A 45 1.46 -11.04 -31.22
N GLY A 46 1.70 -9.72 -31.20
CA GLY A 46 1.22 -8.81 -32.23
C GLY A 46 1.76 -9.18 -33.63
N ALA A 47 0.94 -8.98 -34.66
CA ALA A 47 1.25 -9.36 -36.04
C ALA A 47 2.60 -8.81 -36.55
N LYS A 48 3.02 -7.63 -36.09
CA LYS A 48 4.32 -7.01 -36.44
C LYS A 48 5.54 -7.83 -35.98
N ASN A 49 5.40 -8.61 -34.92
CA ASN A 49 6.49 -9.38 -34.32
C ASN A 49 6.46 -10.87 -34.72
N MET A 50 5.34 -11.34 -35.30
CA MET A 50 5.10 -12.76 -35.58
C MET A 50 4.79 -13.07 -37.05
N GLN A 51 4.50 -12.04 -37.87
CA GLN A 51 4.17 -12.19 -39.29
C GLN A 51 5.13 -11.38 -40.17
N LEU A 52 5.59 -11.99 -41.27
CA LEU A 52 6.26 -11.26 -42.35
C LEU A 52 5.26 -10.32 -43.06
N PRO A 53 5.72 -9.32 -43.85
CA PRO A 53 4.85 -8.44 -44.63
C PRO A 53 3.81 -9.13 -45.54
N ASN A 54 3.99 -10.43 -45.82
CA ASN A 54 3.06 -11.25 -46.61
C ASN A 54 2.09 -12.09 -45.75
N ASN A 55 1.90 -11.77 -44.46
CA ASN A 55 1.09 -12.51 -43.48
C ASN A 55 1.54 -13.97 -43.22
N VAL A 56 2.73 -14.36 -43.69
CA VAL A 56 3.31 -15.69 -43.40
C VAL A 56 4.01 -15.64 -42.05
N THR A 57 3.79 -16.66 -41.21
CA THR A 57 4.48 -16.78 -39.92
C THR A 57 5.93 -17.23 -40.12
N PHE A 58 6.90 -16.47 -39.61
CA PHE A 58 8.32 -16.80 -39.74
C PHE A 58 8.73 -17.82 -38.66
N HIS A 59 9.10 -19.04 -39.07
CA HIS A 59 9.60 -20.08 -38.15
C HIS A 59 11.12 -20.24 -38.24
N GLY A 60 11.86 -19.14 -38.07
CA GLY A 60 13.33 -19.18 -37.98
C GLY A 60 13.86 -19.48 -36.57
N PRO A 61 15.18 -19.55 -36.35
CA PRO A 61 15.80 -19.76 -35.03
C PRO A 61 15.31 -18.77 -33.95
N GLN A 62 15.03 -17.53 -34.35
CA GLN A 62 14.49 -16.47 -33.48
C GLN A 62 13.10 -16.79 -32.92
N TYR A 63 12.30 -17.62 -33.59
CA TYR A 63 10.98 -18.03 -33.12
C TYR A 63 11.07 -18.87 -31.84
N GLY A 64 12.09 -19.73 -31.73
CA GLY A 64 12.32 -20.54 -30.53
C GLY A 64 12.60 -19.68 -29.30
N GLU A 65 13.45 -18.66 -29.45
CA GLU A 65 13.78 -17.72 -28.38
C GLU A 65 12.60 -16.82 -28.01
N GLN A 66 11.86 -16.31 -29.01
CA GLN A 66 10.63 -15.54 -28.77
C GLN A 66 9.58 -16.36 -28.03
N LYS A 67 9.37 -17.62 -28.44
CA LYS A 67 8.46 -18.54 -27.76
C LYS A 67 8.90 -18.78 -26.32
N ALA A 68 10.18 -19.06 -26.08
CA ALA A 68 10.70 -19.27 -24.73
C ALA A 68 10.49 -18.02 -23.84
N LYS A 69 10.69 -16.82 -24.39
CA LYS A 69 10.43 -15.55 -23.69
C LYS A 69 8.95 -15.35 -23.38
N LEU A 70 8.07 -15.69 -24.33
CA LEU A 70 6.61 -15.64 -24.15
C LEU A 70 6.14 -16.60 -23.07
N ASP A 71 6.62 -17.85 -23.10
CA ASP A 71 6.31 -18.88 -22.11
C ASP A 71 6.74 -18.42 -20.70
N GLU A 72 7.91 -17.78 -20.58
CA GLU A 72 8.36 -17.21 -19.31
C GLU A 72 7.48 -16.03 -18.85
N GLN A 73 7.06 -15.13 -19.74
CA GLN A 73 6.13 -14.05 -19.35
C GLN A 73 4.80 -14.63 -18.85
N LEU A 74 4.24 -15.62 -19.55
CA LEU A 74 3.01 -16.29 -19.12
C LEU A 74 3.19 -16.99 -17.77
N ARG A 75 4.35 -17.61 -17.53
CA ARG A 75 4.67 -18.23 -16.23
C ARG A 75 4.70 -17.20 -15.11
N GLN A 76 5.33 -16.05 -15.35
CA GLN A 76 5.40 -14.95 -14.37
C GLN A 76 4.03 -14.33 -14.10
N VAL A 77 3.21 -14.11 -15.13
CA VAL A 77 1.83 -13.66 -14.97
C VAL A 77 1.03 -14.62 -14.09
N ASN A 78 1.13 -15.93 -14.32
CA ASN A 78 0.48 -16.93 -13.47
C ASN A 78 0.97 -16.90 -12.01
N LEU A 79 2.28 -16.75 -11.79
CA LEU A 79 2.85 -16.63 -10.45
C LEU A 79 2.33 -15.38 -9.73
N ASN A 80 2.27 -14.26 -10.44
CA ASN A 80 1.76 -13.00 -9.89
C ASN A 80 0.28 -13.10 -9.51
N PHE A 81 -0.56 -13.77 -10.30
CA PHE A 81 -1.95 -14.01 -9.90
C PHE A 81 -2.06 -14.83 -8.61
N ARG A 82 -1.23 -15.87 -8.43
CA ARG A 82 -1.20 -16.64 -7.18
C ARG A 82 -0.74 -15.79 -6.00
N LYS A 83 0.30 -14.97 -6.21
CA LYS A 83 0.82 -14.04 -5.19
C LYS A 83 -0.23 -12.99 -4.80
N LEU A 84 -0.91 -12.41 -5.79
CA LEU A 84 -1.98 -11.44 -5.59
C LEU A 84 -3.15 -12.05 -4.81
N ARG A 85 -3.52 -13.31 -5.11
CA ARG A 85 -4.54 -14.03 -4.34
C ARG A 85 -4.14 -14.21 -2.89
N ALA A 86 -2.88 -14.55 -2.62
CA ALA A 86 -2.37 -14.69 -1.25
C ALA A 86 -2.42 -13.37 -0.48
N PHE A 87 -2.04 -12.25 -1.12
CA PHE A 87 -2.18 -10.92 -0.52
C PHE A 87 -3.64 -10.60 -0.23
N TYR A 88 -4.53 -10.80 -1.21
CA TYR A 88 -5.96 -10.56 -1.05
C TYR A 88 -6.52 -11.34 0.13
N THR A 89 -6.29 -12.65 0.21
CA THR A 89 -6.80 -13.48 1.32
C THR A 89 -6.33 -12.95 2.67
N LYS A 90 -5.05 -12.61 2.80
CA LYS A 90 -4.49 -12.15 4.08
C LYS A 90 -4.98 -10.75 4.47
N ILE A 91 -5.10 -9.84 3.50
CA ILE A 91 -5.66 -8.52 3.71
C ILE A 91 -7.14 -8.66 4.10
N ASN A 92 -7.90 -9.50 3.40
CA ASN A 92 -9.31 -9.77 3.68
C ASN A 92 -9.50 -10.33 5.09
N GLU A 93 -8.73 -11.33 5.51
CA GLU A 93 -8.77 -11.86 6.89
C GLU A 93 -8.47 -10.79 7.96
N THR A 94 -7.56 -9.85 7.65
CA THR A 94 -7.20 -8.77 8.58
C THR A 94 -8.27 -7.67 8.60
N CYS A 95 -8.89 -7.41 7.46
CA CYS A 95 -9.94 -6.43 7.27
C CYS A 95 -11.34 -6.96 7.59
N GLU A 96 -11.57 -8.27 7.72
CA GLU A 96 -12.84 -8.85 8.19
C GLU A 96 -13.19 -8.38 9.62
N GLN A 97 -12.18 -7.94 10.39
CA GLN A 97 -12.38 -7.30 11.70
C GLN A 97 -12.64 -5.79 11.62
N ILE A 98 -12.54 -5.21 10.43
CA ILE A 98 -12.75 -3.80 10.14
C ILE A 98 -13.93 -3.72 9.17
N GLU A 99 -15.14 -3.58 9.69
CA GLU A 99 -16.29 -3.18 8.85
C GLU A 99 -15.95 -1.83 8.21
N LEU A 100 -15.53 -1.86 6.94
CA LEU A 100 -15.37 -0.66 6.13
C LEU A 100 -16.75 -0.15 5.73
N PRO A 101 -16.96 1.16 5.72
CA PRO A 101 -18.23 1.75 5.32
C PRO A 101 -18.47 1.53 3.81
N LEU A 102 -19.74 1.29 3.48
CA LEU A 102 -20.25 0.95 2.14
C LEU A 102 -19.90 1.99 1.06
N ASP A 103 -19.60 3.23 1.45
CA ASP A 103 -19.25 4.34 0.57
C ASP A 103 -17.82 4.24 0.00
N GLN A 104 -16.96 3.40 0.59
CA GLN A 104 -15.64 3.08 0.07
C GLN A 104 -15.61 1.79 -0.76
N GLU A 105 -16.72 1.04 -0.80
CA GLU A 105 -16.72 -0.29 -1.38
C GLU A 105 -16.74 -0.25 -2.92
N LEU A 106 -17.44 0.70 -3.55
CA LEU A 106 -17.48 0.85 -5.02
C LEU A 106 -17.85 2.28 -5.46
N ILE A 107 -17.34 2.72 -6.61
CA ILE A 107 -17.92 3.87 -7.33
C ILE A 107 -19.36 3.48 -7.68
N PRO A 108 -20.38 4.22 -7.20
CA PRO A 108 -21.78 3.88 -7.48
C PRO A 108 -22.02 3.87 -8.98
N TYR A 109 -22.73 2.86 -9.47
CA TYR A 109 -23.21 2.88 -10.85
C TYR A 109 -24.16 4.07 -11.03
N VAL A 110 -24.10 4.72 -12.20
CA VAL A 110 -24.95 5.87 -12.52
C VAL A 110 -26.43 5.46 -12.35
N GLY A 111 -27.13 6.09 -11.40
CA GLY A 111 -28.54 5.82 -11.10
C GLY A 111 -28.81 4.93 -9.88
N GLN A 112 -27.78 4.45 -9.17
CA GLN A 112 -27.96 3.68 -7.94
C GLN A 112 -28.18 4.60 -6.73
N GLU A 113 -29.33 4.45 -6.06
CA GLU A 113 -29.56 5.10 -4.76
C GLU A 113 -28.71 4.41 -3.68
N MET A 114 -27.76 5.15 -3.11
CA MET A 114 -26.93 4.65 -2.02
C MET A 114 -27.72 4.69 -0.71
N PRO A 115 -27.75 3.61 0.09
CA PRO A 115 -28.24 3.67 1.46
C PRO A 115 -27.50 4.77 2.22
N ARG A 116 -28.21 5.55 3.04
CA ARG A 116 -27.55 6.55 3.91
C ARG A 116 -26.51 5.84 4.77
N SER A 117 -25.29 6.39 4.75
CA SER A 117 -24.09 5.96 5.50
C SER A 117 -24.46 5.21 6.77
N GLN A 118 -24.15 3.91 6.80
CA GLN A 118 -24.19 3.15 8.05
C GLN A 118 -23.16 3.75 9.02
N PRO A 119 -23.46 3.82 10.33
CA PRO A 119 -22.50 4.27 11.31
C PRO A 119 -21.23 3.40 11.23
N TYR A 120 -20.07 4.05 11.17
CA TYR A 120 -18.77 3.39 11.17
C TYR A 120 -18.65 2.43 12.37
N SER A 121 -17.91 1.33 12.20
CA SER A 121 -17.67 0.38 13.28
C SER A 121 -16.90 1.00 14.44
N ASP A 122 -17.09 0.50 15.67
CA ASP A 122 -16.34 0.95 16.86
C ASP A 122 -14.82 0.83 16.67
N SER A 123 -14.39 -0.16 15.89
CA SER A 123 -12.98 -0.36 15.49
C SER A 123 -12.44 0.81 14.67
N TYR A 124 -13.24 1.34 13.73
CA TYR A 124 -12.86 2.52 12.94
C TYR A 124 -12.64 3.75 13.81
N TYR A 125 -13.58 4.05 14.72
CA TYR A 125 -13.44 5.20 15.62
C TYR A 125 -12.23 5.07 16.54
N TYR A 126 -11.96 3.87 17.05
CA TYR A 126 -10.78 3.59 17.86
C TYR A 126 -9.47 3.84 17.08
N VAL A 127 -9.37 3.37 15.83
CA VAL A 127 -8.20 3.62 14.98
C VAL A 127 -8.05 5.11 14.64
N GLN A 128 -9.16 5.80 14.40
CA GLN A 128 -9.17 7.24 14.11
C GLN A 128 -8.69 8.07 15.32
N GLU A 129 -9.10 7.70 16.53
CA GLU A 129 -8.64 8.32 17.78
C GLU A 129 -7.13 8.10 17.98
N GLN A 130 -6.65 6.87 17.79
CA GLN A 130 -5.22 6.54 17.88
C GLN A 130 -4.38 7.34 16.86
N HIS A 131 -4.88 7.48 15.63
CA HIS A 131 -4.22 8.30 14.62
C HIS A 131 -4.14 9.78 15.05
N ARG A 132 -5.23 10.32 15.59
CA ARG A 132 -5.27 11.71 16.09
C ARG A 132 -4.26 11.93 17.22
N ASP A 133 -4.18 11.01 18.18
CA ASP A 133 -3.24 11.09 19.31
C ASP A 133 -1.78 11.02 18.83
N MET A 134 -1.49 10.14 17.87
CA MET A 134 -0.16 10.02 17.29
C MET A 134 0.26 11.29 16.54
N VAL A 135 -0.65 11.91 15.77
CA VAL A 135 -0.39 13.19 15.09
C VAL A 135 -0.09 14.30 16.11
N GLU A 136 -0.84 14.36 17.21
CA GLU A 136 -0.61 15.36 18.25
C GLU A 136 0.74 15.16 18.96
N GLN A 137 1.13 13.91 19.25
CA GLN A 137 2.47 13.62 19.78
C GLN A 137 3.58 14.09 18.85
N VAL A 138 3.48 13.83 17.54
CA VAL A 138 4.45 14.29 16.55
C VAL A 138 4.52 15.82 16.53
N ARG A 139 3.38 16.50 16.61
CA ARG A 139 3.30 17.96 16.67
C ARG A 139 4.03 18.51 17.89
N LEU A 140 3.78 17.95 19.08
CA LEU A 140 4.42 18.35 20.33
C LEU A 140 5.94 18.10 20.30
N LYS A 141 6.39 16.95 19.78
CA LYS A 141 7.82 16.64 19.63
C LYS A 141 8.52 17.60 18.66
N ASN A 142 7.88 17.94 17.55
CA ASN A 142 8.41 18.94 16.63
C ASN A 142 8.51 20.34 17.26
N GLN A 143 7.55 20.70 18.12
CA GLN A 143 7.61 21.97 18.87
C GLN A 143 8.78 21.97 19.86
N GLN A 144 8.96 20.90 20.63
CA GLN A 144 10.11 20.76 21.54
C GLN A 144 11.45 20.84 20.79
N LEU A 145 11.57 20.19 19.63
CA LEU A 145 12.77 20.27 18.81
C LEU A 145 13.06 21.70 18.36
N LYS A 146 12.05 22.47 17.97
CA LYS A 146 12.22 23.89 17.62
C LYS A 146 12.78 24.69 18.78
N GLU A 147 12.21 24.55 19.98
CA GLU A 147 12.66 25.24 21.19
C GLU A 147 14.12 24.90 21.52
N VAL A 148 14.50 23.62 21.44
CA VAL A 148 15.88 23.18 21.66
C VAL A 148 16.84 23.80 20.65
N ILE A 149 16.47 23.81 19.36
CA ILE A 149 17.29 24.39 18.31
C ILE A 149 17.47 25.91 18.54
N ASP A 150 16.40 26.62 18.91
CA ASP A 150 16.47 28.07 19.15
C ASP A 150 17.31 28.40 20.39
N ASN A 151 17.22 27.58 21.45
CA ASN A 151 18.12 27.69 22.61
C ASN A 151 19.58 27.47 22.22
N MET A 152 19.88 26.45 21.42
CA MET A 152 21.25 26.21 20.91
C MET A 152 21.75 27.39 20.08
N ARG A 153 20.90 27.98 19.23
CA ARG A 153 21.25 29.18 18.45
C ARG A 153 21.55 30.37 19.34
N SER A 154 20.78 30.60 20.40
CA SER A 154 21.05 31.67 21.38
C SER A 154 22.41 31.49 22.05
N ILE A 155 22.70 30.28 22.54
CA ILE A 155 23.99 29.98 23.20
C ILE A 155 25.17 30.19 22.24
N ILE A 156 25.05 29.74 20.99
CA ILE A 156 26.08 29.96 19.97
C ILE A 156 26.26 31.46 19.71
N TRP A 157 25.18 32.21 19.61
CA TRP A 157 25.22 33.65 19.39
C TRP A 157 25.87 34.40 20.56
N GLU A 158 25.50 34.07 21.79
CA GLU A 158 26.11 34.61 23.01
C GLU A 158 27.60 34.30 23.10
N THR A 159 27.99 33.05 22.82
CA THR A 159 29.39 32.62 22.79
C THR A 159 30.19 33.39 21.75
N ASN A 160 29.67 33.50 20.52
CA ASN A 160 30.32 34.24 19.44
C ASN A 160 30.47 35.74 19.76
N THR A 161 29.45 36.32 20.40
CA THR A 161 29.47 37.72 20.87
C THR A 161 30.54 37.89 21.95
N MET A 162 30.59 37.01 22.95
CA MET A 162 31.57 37.04 24.03
C MET A 162 33.01 36.87 23.52
N ILE A 163 33.24 35.97 22.55
CA ILE A 163 34.56 35.78 21.93
C ILE A 163 34.99 37.04 21.17
N THR A 164 34.07 37.68 20.44
CA THR A 164 34.35 38.90 19.68
C THR A 164 34.69 40.07 20.60
N MET A 165 33.99 40.22 21.72
CA MET A 165 34.25 41.28 22.71
C MET A 165 35.57 41.10 23.48
N ARG A 166 36.19 39.91 23.43
CA ARG A 166 37.48 39.62 24.08
C ARG A 166 38.68 39.80 23.14
N LYS A 167 38.46 40.10 21.86
CA LYS A 167 39.50 40.50 20.90
C LYS A 167 39.67 42.02 20.91
#